data_AF-A0A1J1IJF5-F1
#
_entry.id   AF-A0A1J1IJF5-F1
#
_cell.length_a   1.000
_cell.length_b   1.000
_cell.length_c   1.000
_cell.angle_alpha   90.00
_cell.angle_beta   90.00
_cell.angle_gamma   90.00
#
_symmetry.space_group_name_H-M   'P 1'
#
loop_
_entity.id
_entity.type
_entity.pdbx_description
1 polymer ?
#
loop_
_entity_poly.entity_id
_entity_poly.type
_entity_poly.pdbx_seq_one_letter_code
_entity_poly.pdbx_strand_id
1 'polypeptide(L)'
;MLQKNEDEPEQDLEKDITLAMTAAERKFFLSHPSYRYMADKTGTPYLQKVLNQQLTNHIRDTLPSLRDRWQKQLLTVEKDVDQSKHFQPNDPSIKTKAILQMIQQLQSDFERTIEGSGSASVNTNEISDVAKINRIFHERLCVEIVKMSR
;
A
#
# COMPACT_ATOMS: atom_id res chain seq x y z
N MET A 1 -10.29 -21.09 48.57
CA MET A 1 -11.50 -20.60 49.24
C MET A 1 -12.12 -19.54 48.36
N LEU A 2 -13.43 -19.59 48.24
CA LEU A 2 -14.27 -18.85 47.29
C LEU A 2 -14.09 -17.32 47.42
N GLN A 3 -13.57 -16.67 46.37
CA GLN A 3 -13.95 -15.29 46.07
C GLN A 3 -15.36 -15.35 45.49
N LYS A 4 -16.36 -15.18 46.36
CA LYS A 4 -17.75 -15.03 45.96
C LYS A 4 -17.91 -13.59 45.51
N ASN A 5 -18.11 -13.41 44.21
CA ASN A 5 -18.13 -12.13 43.51
C ASN A 5 -19.25 -11.23 44.06
N GLU A 6 -18.91 -10.10 44.67
CA GLU A 6 -19.88 -9.06 45.08
C GLU A 6 -20.60 -8.42 43.88
N ASP A 7 -20.07 -8.61 42.66
CA ASP A 7 -20.63 -8.10 41.40
C ASP A 7 -21.71 -9.01 40.78
N GLU A 8 -21.82 -10.28 41.18
CA GLU A 8 -22.82 -11.21 40.63
C GLU A 8 -24.30 -10.77 40.81
N PRO A 9 -24.74 -10.27 41.99
CA PRO A 9 -26.14 -9.87 42.17
C PRO A 9 -26.51 -8.59 41.39
N GLU A 10 -25.60 -7.64 41.21
CA GLU A 10 -25.87 -6.45 40.38
C GLU A 10 -25.95 -6.82 38.89
N GLN A 11 -25.06 -7.72 38.44
CA GLN A 11 -25.02 -8.17 37.06
C GLN A 11 -26.25 -8.99 36.67
N ASP A 12 -26.83 -9.78 37.58
CA ASP A 12 -28.08 -10.51 37.33
C ASP A 12 -29.31 -9.59 37.34
N LEU A 13 -29.34 -8.57 38.19
CA LEU A 13 -30.43 -7.60 38.21
C LEU A 13 -30.49 -6.78 36.89
N GLU A 14 -29.34 -6.41 36.34
CA GLU A 14 -29.25 -5.69 35.05
C GLU A 14 -29.71 -6.55 33.86
N LYS A 15 -29.39 -7.85 33.88
CA LYS A 15 -29.89 -8.83 32.90
C LYS A 15 -31.40 -8.99 32.98
N ASP A 16 -31.99 -9.01 34.17
CA ASP A 16 -33.44 -9.11 34.34
C ASP A 16 -34.18 -7.87 33.82
N ILE A 17 -33.62 -6.67 34.04
CA ILE A 17 -34.18 -5.42 33.50
C ILE A 17 -34.16 -5.42 31.97
N THR A 18 -33.05 -5.85 31.37
CA THR A 18 -32.91 -5.91 29.90
C THR A 18 -33.82 -6.97 29.26
N LEU A 19 -34.03 -8.11 29.93
CA LEU A 19 -35.00 -9.13 29.53
C LEU A 19 -36.44 -8.62 29.62
N ALA A 20 -36.79 -7.91 30.70
CA ALA A 20 -38.10 -7.30 30.86
C ALA A 20 -38.38 -6.23 29.79
N MET A 21 -37.39 -5.39 29.47
CA MET A 21 -37.52 -4.39 28.39
C MET A 21 -37.68 -5.04 27.01
N THR A 22 -36.91 -6.07 26.68
CA THR A 22 -37.04 -6.76 25.39
C THR A 22 -38.37 -7.50 25.25
N ALA A 23 -38.91 -8.05 26.35
CA ALA A 23 -40.25 -8.63 26.37
C ALA A 23 -41.36 -7.57 26.14
N ALA A 24 -41.22 -6.39 26.75
CA ALA A 24 -42.14 -5.26 26.56
C ALA A 24 -42.09 -4.73 25.11
N GLU A 25 -40.90 -4.57 24.54
CA GLU A 25 -40.71 -4.19 23.13
C GLU A 25 -41.40 -5.18 22.20
N ARG A 26 -41.19 -6.49 22.40
CA ARG A 26 -41.81 -7.53 21.58
C ARG A 26 -43.34 -7.48 21.64
N LYS A 27 -43.90 -7.27 22.82
CA LYS A 27 -45.35 -7.10 23.00
C LYS A 27 -45.86 -5.85 22.30
N PHE A 28 -45.12 -4.74 22.36
CA PHE A 28 -45.46 -3.51 21.65
C PHE A 28 -45.53 -3.75 20.13
N PHE A 29 -44.48 -4.32 19.53
CA PHE A 29 -44.44 -4.55 18.08
C PHE A 29 -45.50 -5.55 17.58
N LEU A 30 -45.89 -6.56 18.38
CA LEU A 30 -46.93 -7.53 18.01
C LEU A 30 -48.37 -7.01 18.17
N SER A 31 -48.59 -6.11 19.14
CA SER A 31 -49.91 -5.54 19.43
C SER A 31 -50.24 -4.33 18.55
N HIS A 32 -49.24 -3.67 17.97
CA HIS A 32 -49.46 -2.48 17.15
C HIS A 32 -49.86 -2.82 15.70
N PRO A 33 -51.04 -2.39 15.20
CA PRO A 33 -51.56 -2.76 13.87
C PRO A 33 -50.59 -2.45 12.71
N SER A 34 -49.91 -1.31 12.78
CA SER A 34 -48.99 -0.84 11.74
C SER A 34 -47.59 -1.47 11.78
N TYR A 35 -47.18 -2.09 12.89
CA TYR A 35 -45.83 -2.69 13.03
C TYR A 35 -45.85 -4.21 13.10
N ARG A 36 -47.02 -4.82 13.31
CA ARG A 36 -47.21 -6.26 13.47
C ARG A 36 -46.57 -7.09 12.33
N TYR A 37 -46.66 -6.62 11.09
CA TYR A 37 -46.08 -7.33 9.94
C TYR A 37 -44.55 -7.27 9.89
N MET A 38 -43.91 -6.36 10.62
CA MET A 38 -42.45 -6.24 10.73
C MET A 38 -41.90 -6.65 12.09
N ALA A 39 -42.74 -7.16 13.01
CA ALA A 39 -42.34 -7.43 14.39
C ALA A 39 -41.08 -8.31 14.50
N ASP A 40 -40.90 -9.26 13.58
CA ASP A 40 -39.74 -10.17 13.52
C ASP A 40 -38.44 -9.49 13.04
N LYS A 41 -38.54 -8.32 12.40
CA LYS A 41 -37.43 -7.52 11.87
C LYS A 41 -37.24 -6.21 12.63
N THR A 42 -37.78 -6.11 13.84
CA THR A 42 -37.76 -4.90 14.68
C THR A 42 -37.37 -5.22 16.11
N GLY A 43 -37.02 -4.17 16.87
CA GLY A 43 -36.62 -4.28 18.27
C GLY A 43 -35.13 -4.51 18.47
N THR A 44 -34.72 -4.37 19.73
CA THR A 44 -33.32 -4.44 20.16
C THR A 44 -32.61 -5.76 19.78
N PRO A 45 -33.21 -6.97 19.90
CA PRO A 45 -32.50 -8.21 19.58
C PRO A 45 -32.25 -8.38 18.07
N TYR A 46 -33.17 -7.90 17.23
CA TYR A 46 -32.96 -7.91 15.79
C TYR A 46 -31.85 -6.93 15.38
N LEU A 47 -31.85 -5.73 15.95
CA LEU A 47 -30.80 -4.75 15.72
C LEU A 47 -29.42 -5.28 16.11
N GLN A 48 -29.29 -5.90 17.28
CA GLN A 48 -28.04 -6.51 17.73
C GLN A 48 -27.54 -7.58 16.75
N LYS A 49 -28.44 -8.45 16.26
CA LYS A 49 -28.11 -9.46 15.25
C LYS A 49 -27.65 -8.82 13.94
N VAL A 50 -28.35 -7.80 13.46
CA VAL A 50 -28.01 -7.10 12.21
C VAL A 50 -26.67 -6.38 12.32
N LEU A 51 -26.40 -5.68 13.42
CA LEU A 51 -25.13 -4.99 13.64
C LEU A 51 -23.96 -5.97 13.71
N ASN A 52 -24.11 -7.08 14.46
CA ASN A 52 -23.09 -8.12 14.49
C ASN A 52 -22.85 -8.73 13.10
N GLN A 53 -23.91 -9.00 12.35
CA GLN A 53 -23.80 -9.51 10.99
C GLN A 53 -23.09 -8.52 10.06
N GLN A 54 -23.46 -7.24 10.11
CA GLN A 54 -22.85 -6.18 9.30
C GLN A 54 -21.37 -6.02 9.64
N LEU A 55 -21.01 -5.98 10.92
CA LEU A 55 -19.62 -5.88 11.36
C LEU A 55 -18.80 -7.10 10.90
N THR A 56 -19.33 -8.31 11.10
CA THR A 56 -18.65 -9.56 10.72
C THR A 56 -18.43 -9.62 9.20
N ASN A 57 -19.43 -9.21 8.42
CA ASN A 57 -19.30 -9.15 6.96
C ASN A 57 -18.29 -8.09 6.55
N HIS A 58 -18.35 -6.89 7.14
CA HIS A 58 -17.41 -5.82 6.83
C HIS A 58 -15.97 -6.23 7.13
N ILE A 59 -15.71 -6.88 8.27
CA ILE A 59 -14.38 -7.42 8.60
C ILE A 59 -13.96 -8.45 7.56
N ARG A 60 -14.84 -9.41 7.21
CA ARG A 60 -14.54 -10.44 6.21
C ARG A 60 -14.20 -9.86 4.85
N ASP A 61 -14.92 -8.82 4.42
CA ASP A 61 -14.77 -8.22 3.09
C ASP A 61 -13.54 -7.29 3.03
N THR A 62 -13.20 -6.63 4.13
CA THR A 62 -12.06 -5.70 4.19
C THR A 62 -10.71 -6.40 4.40
N LEU A 63 -10.70 -7.52 5.13
CA LEU A 63 -9.47 -8.26 5.48
C LEU A 63 -8.60 -8.66 4.26
N PRO A 64 -9.14 -9.22 3.17
CA PRO A 64 -8.34 -9.58 1.99
C PRO A 64 -7.64 -8.37 1.37
N SER A 65 -8.39 -7.27 1.20
CA SER A 65 -7.85 -6.03 0.62
C SER A 65 -6.77 -5.40 1.51
N LEU A 66 -6.93 -5.48 2.84
CA LEU A 66 -5.97 -4.99 3.80
C LEU A 66 -4.69 -5.83 3.79
N ARG A 67 -4.84 -7.17 3.72
CA ARG A 67 -3.72 -8.10 3.56
C ARG A 67 -2.91 -7.78 2.30
N ASP A 68 -3.57 -7.59 1.17
CA ASP A 68 -2.88 -7.27 -0.09
C ASP A 68 -2.10 -5.95 0.00
N ARG A 69 -2.69 -4.94 0.65
CA ARG A 69 -2.01 -3.66 0.90
C ARG A 69 -0.78 -3.84 1.79
N TRP A 70 -0.90 -4.58 2.88
CA TRP A 70 0.22 -4.86 3.78
C TRP A 70 1.31 -5.66 3.09
N GLN A 71 0.96 -6.65 2.28
CA GLN A 71 1.94 -7.44 1.53
C GLN A 71 2.70 -6.58 0.51
N LYS A 72 2.02 -5.65 -0.17
CA LYS A 72 2.68 -4.66 -1.03
C LYS A 72 3.59 -3.73 -0.25
N GLN A 73 3.15 -3.20 0.89
CA GLN A 73 3.96 -2.33 1.75
C GLN A 73 5.20 -3.06 2.28
N LEU A 74 5.04 -4.33 2.69
CA LEU A 74 6.15 -5.17 3.14
C LEU A 74 7.20 -5.32 2.03
N LEU A 75 6.78 -5.67 0.80
CA LEU A 75 7.69 -5.82 -0.33
C LEU A 75 8.45 -4.53 -0.65
N THR A 76 7.80 -3.37 -0.59
CA THR A 76 8.46 -2.07 -0.77
C THR A 76 9.52 -1.85 0.31
N VAL A 77 9.18 -2.09 1.58
CA VAL A 77 10.10 -1.92 2.70
C VAL A 77 11.26 -2.93 2.63
N GLU A 78 11.01 -4.19 2.28
CA GLU A 78 12.04 -5.21 2.10
C GLU A 78 13.03 -4.81 1.01
N LYS A 79 12.54 -4.28 -0.12
CA LYS A 79 13.38 -3.76 -1.19
C LYS A 79 14.24 -2.59 -0.74
N ASP A 80 13.69 -1.67 0.05
CA ASP A 80 14.43 -0.51 0.57
C ASP A 80 15.47 -0.91 1.62
N VAL A 81 15.12 -1.89 2.46
CA VAL A 81 16.02 -2.49 3.45
C VAL A 81 17.16 -3.23 2.76
N ASP A 82 16.90 -4.02 1.72
CA ASP A 82 17.95 -4.75 1.00
C ASP A 82 18.92 -3.81 0.27
N GLN A 83 18.42 -2.69 -0.27
CA GLN A 83 19.28 -1.60 -0.77
C GLN A 83 20.14 -0.99 0.35
N SER A 84 19.57 -0.85 1.56
CA SER A 84 20.24 -0.26 2.71
C SER A 84 21.19 -1.21 3.45
N LYS A 85 20.98 -2.53 3.40
CA LYS A 85 21.87 -3.53 4.01
C LYS A 85 23.28 -3.53 3.40
N HIS A 86 23.40 -3.06 2.15
CA HIS A 86 24.67 -2.85 1.49
C HIS A 86 25.41 -1.59 1.97
N PHE A 87 24.77 -0.76 2.80
CA PHE A 87 25.37 0.40 3.47
C PHE A 87 25.73 0.05 4.92
N GLN A 88 26.82 -0.68 5.12
CA GLN A 88 27.52 -0.66 6.41
C GLN A 88 28.68 0.36 6.32
N PRO A 89 28.53 1.58 6.89
CA PRO A 89 29.51 2.65 6.74
C PRO A 89 30.86 2.40 7.44
N ASN A 90 30.99 1.32 8.23
CA ASN A 90 32.20 1.02 9.00
C ASN A 90 33.05 -0.13 8.45
N ASP A 91 32.62 -0.83 7.39
CA ASP A 91 33.43 -1.88 6.76
C ASP A 91 34.15 -1.35 5.50
N PRO A 92 35.49 -1.29 5.48
CA PRO A 92 36.26 -0.82 4.32
C PRO A 92 36.11 -1.71 3.08
N SER A 93 35.78 -2.99 3.21
CA SER A 93 35.52 -3.87 2.06
C SER A 93 34.20 -3.52 1.36
N ILE A 94 33.18 -3.14 2.13
CA ILE A 94 31.88 -2.71 1.62
C ILE A 94 31.99 -1.37 0.89
N LYS A 95 32.78 -0.43 1.41
CA LYS A 95 33.08 0.84 0.71
C LYS A 95 33.75 0.61 -0.63
N THR A 96 34.75 -0.28 -0.68
CA THR A 96 35.46 -0.61 -1.91
C THR A 96 34.52 -1.25 -2.93
N LYS A 97 33.66 -2.16 -2.49
CA LYS A 97 32.63 -2.80 -3.35
C LYS A 97 31.60 -1.79 -3.86
N ALA A 98 31.13 -0.87 -3.02
CA ALA A 98 30.19 0.18 -3.42
C ALA A 98 30.80 1.13 -4.45
N ILE A 99 32.06 1.57 -4.24
CA ILE A 99 32.78 2.40 -5.22
C ILE A 99 32.95 1.63 -6.54
N LEU A 100 33.33 0.35 -6.50
CA LEU A 100 33.44 -0.46 -7.70
C LEU A 100 32.10 -0.57 -8.45
N GLN A 101 31.00 -0.81 -7.74
CA GLN A 101 29.66 -0.86 -8.33
C GLN A 101 29.25 0.49 -8.94
N MET A 102 29.55 1.61 -8.28
CA MET A 102 29.29 2.96 -8.82
C MET A 102 30.12 3.23 -10.09
N ILE A 103 31.39 2.81 -10.11
CA ILE A 103 32.26 2.96 -11.29
C ILE A 103 31.78 2.07 -12.45
N GLN A 104 31.39 0.82 -12.17
CA GLN A 104 30.84 -0.09 -13.18
C GLN A 104 29.52 0.42 -13.76
N GLN A 105 28.66 0.97 -12.91
CA GLN A 105 27.42 1.62 -13.34
C GLN A 105 27.72 2.84 -14.22
N LEU A 106 28.66 3.70 -13.81
CA LEU A 106 29.09 4.86 -14.60
C LEU A 106 29.68 4.44 -15.96
N GLN A 107 30.51 3.41 -16.00
CA GLN A 107 31.07 2.88 -17.25
C GLN A 107 29.94 2.41 -18.17
N SER A 108 29.00 1.63 -17.64
CA SER A 108 27.86 1.11 -18.41
C SER A 108 26.96 2.24 -18.93
N ASP A 109 26.71 3.25 -18.09
CA ASP A 109 25.93 4.43 -18.48
C ASP A 109 26.67 5.28 -19.52
N PHE A 110 27.99 5.38 -19.43
CA PHE A 110 28.82 6.08 -20.40
C PHE A 110 28.85 5.34 -21.74
N GLU A 111 29.09 4.03 -21.76
CA GLU A 111 29.03 3.21 -22.97
C GLU A 111 27.67 3.34 -23.65
N ARG A 112 26.58 3.21 -22.88
CA ARG A 112 25.21 3.37 -23.37
C ARG A 112 24.93 4.77 -23.93
N THR A 113 25.49 5.80 -23.31
CA THR A 113 25.41 7.20 -23.79
C THR A 113 26.21 7.37 -25.08
N ILE A 114 27.42 6.79 -25.16
CA ILE A 114 28.29 6.82 -26.34
C ILE A 114 27.69 6.05 -27.52
N GLU A 115 27.01 4.94 -27.28
CA GLU A 115 26.34 4.16 -28.33
C GLU A 115 25.04 4.82 -28.81
N GLY A 116 24.62 5.94 -28.21
CA GLY A 116 23.40 6.66 -28.59
C GLY A 116 22.10 5.96 -28.18
N SER A 117 22.19 4.81 -27.52
CA SER A 117 21.06 4.11 -26.93
C SER A 117 20.67 4.79 -25.63
N GLY A 118 19.83 5.82 -25.68
CA GLY A 118 19.38 6.56 -24.50
C GLY A 118 18.92 5.62 -23.36
N SER A 119 19.03 6.09 -22.11
CA SER A 119 18.55 5.40 -20.89
C SER A 119 17.16 4.76 -21.09
N ALA A 120 16.79 3.77 -20.26
CA ALA A 120 15.51 3.05 -20.40
C ALA A 120 14.27 3.97 -20.54
N SER A 121 14.38 5.23 -20.10
CA SER A 121 13.52 6.35 -20.47
C SER A 121 14.10 7.15 -21.64
N VAL A 122 13.73 6.80 -22.88
CA VAL A 122 14.09 7.59 -24.06
C VAL A 122 13.40 8.96 -23.96
N ASN A 123 14.18 10.03 -23.84
CA ASN A 123 13.65 11.39 -23.89
C ASN A 123 13.27 11.71 -25.34
N THR A 124 11.98 11.63 -25.67
CA THR A 124 11.45 11.85 -27.03
C THR A 124 11.53 13.30 -27.49
N ASN A 125 11.85 14.24 -26.59
CA ASN A 125 11.90 15.66 -26.93
C ASN A 125 13.29 16.10 -27.40
N GLU A 126 14.34 15.34 -27.09
CA GLU A 126 15.72 15.74 -27.37
C GLU A 126 16.52 14.61 -28.04
N ILE A 127 17.25 14.98 -29.10
CA ILE A 127 18.20 14.09 -29.77
C ILE A 127 19.37 13.82 -28.81
N SER A 128 19.81 12.57 -28.69
CA SER A 128 20.99 12.19 -27.88
C SER A 128 22.20 13.04 -28.25
N ASP A 129 22.97 13.48 -27.25
CA ASP A 129 24.13 14.34 -27.47
C ASP A 129 25.17 13.70 -28.39
N VAL A 130 25.28 12.36 -28.39
CA VAL A 130 26.15 11.67 -29.35
C VAL A 130 25.62 11.73 -30.77
N ALA A 131 24.30 11.66 -30.97
CA ALA A 131 23.74 11.88 -32.29
C ALA A 131 23.98 13.34 -32.77
N LYS A 132 24.00 14.33 -31.86
CA LYS A 132 24.41 15.71 -32.19
C LYS A 132 25.88 15.79 -32.59
N ILE A 133 26.78 15.15 -31.84
CA ILE A 133 28.22 15.11 -32.16
C ILE A 133 28.47 14.40 -33.49
N ASN A 134 27.84 13.25 -33.70
CA ASN A 134 27.94 12.46 -34.92
C ASN A 134 27.52 13.30 -36.16
N ARG A 135 26.45 14.07 -36.03
CA ARG A 135 26.00 15.00 -37.06
C ARG A 135 27.04 16.08 -37.38
N ILE A 136 27.68 16.66 -36.36
CA ILE A 136 28.74 17.68 -36.57
C ILE A 136 29.91 17.09 -37.36
N PHE A 137 30.35 15.87 -37.01
CA PHE A 137 31.47 15.22 -37.68
C PHE A 137 31.17 14.87 -39.14
N HIS A 138 29.99 14.32 -39.44
CA HIS A 138 29.69 13.83 -40.78
C HIS A 138 29.05 14.87 -41.71
N GLU A 139 28.35 15.87 -41.19
CA GLU A 139 27.66 16.87 -42.03
C GLU A 139 28.36 18.22 -42.06
N ARG A 140 29.01 18.64 -40.97
CA ARG A 140 29.52 20.02 -40.82
C ARG A 140 31.03 20.11 -41.01
N LEU A 141 31.79 19.16 -40.48
CA LEU A 141 33.26 19.18 -40.53
C LEU A 141 33.79 19.16 -41.98
N CYS A 142 33.26 18.28 -42.83
CA CYS A 142 33.69 18.19 -44.23
C CYS A 142 33.42 19.49 -45.01
N VAL A 143 32.29 20.15 -44.75
CA VAL A 143 31.93 21.42 -45.38
C VAL A 143 32.87 22.54 -44.94
N GLU A 144 33.20 22.60 -43.66
CA GLU A 144 34.06 23.65 -43.11
C GLU A 144 35.52 23.50 -43.57
N ILE A 145 36.03 22.27 -43.69
CA ILE A 145 37.37 21.99 -44.24
C ILE A 145 37.47 22.48 -45.69
N VAL A 146 36.46 22.21 -46.53
CA VAL A 146 36.43 22.67 -47.93
C VAL A 146 36.36 24.20 -48.02
N LYS A 147 35.64 24.86 -47.11
CA LYS A 147 35.61 26.32 -47.03
C LYS A 147 36.95 26.93 -46.63
N MET A 148 37.67 26.32 -45.68
CA MET A 148 38.98 26.81 -45.22
C MET A 148 40.11 26.55 -46.23
N SER A 149 39.92 25.63 -47.18
CA SER A 149 40.88 25.33 -48.24
C SER A 149 40.75 26.24 -49.48
N ARG A 150 39.81 27.19 -49.49
CA ARG A 150 39.64 28.23 -50.52
C ARG A 150 40.09 29.57 -50.00
#